data_AF-A0A9X8BUY5-F1
#
_entry.id   AF-A0A9X8BUY5-F1
#
_cell.length_a   1.000
_cell.length_b   1.000
_cell.length_c   1.000
_cell.angle_alpha   90.00
_cell.angle_beta   90.00
_cell.angle_gamma   90.00
#
_symmetry.space_group_name_H-M   'P 1'
#
loop_
_entity.id
_entity.type
_entity.pdbx_description
1 polymer ?
#
loop_
_entity_poly.entity_id
_entity_poly.type
_entity_poly.pdbx_seq_one_letter_code
_entity_poly.pdbx_strand_id
1 'polypeptide(L)'
;MSILIVDDNPVNIFVIEKILKQAGYHDLVSLNSAQELFEYIQFGKDSSRHNEIDLILLDIMMPEIDGLEVCRRLQKEEKFKDIPIIFVTALEDANKLAEALDMGAMDYITKPINKVELLARMRVALRLKSELNWHKEQEENLRNELDLATQVQRNLLSSPLREDYIEIEASYLPSFKLAGDMYYWYKIDGNRYGIILLDVMGHGISASLVCMFISSVLRETIKSLIDPELVIKDLNKYMTLLHNENDDIPYYFTAIYLVVDTEKRTIEYVNAGHPSGYVLVDETNVVELDRGSCAVGFFDEIKVKKTVIPFEKNAQILLFTDGVLEAIANDEFESEEKLRTFTERKWGDLEGEIEGFYKEEQKKAQSDDMCLIMIQTNAK
;
A
#
# COMPACT_ATOMS: atom_id res chain seq x y z
N MET A 1 -30.40 -7.02 12.13
CA MET A 1 -29.93 -6.69 13.49
C MET A 1 -30.26 -7.85 14.39
N SER A 2 -29.34 -8.81 14.50
CA SER A 2 -29.47 -9.99 15.34
C SER A 2 -29.09 -9.64 16.77
N ILE A 3 -30.01 -9.86 17.70
CA ILE A 3 -29.82 -9.55 19.12
C ILE A 3 -29.92 -10.83 19.92
N LEU A 4 -28.88 -11.13 20.67
CA LEU A 4 -28.83 -12.28 21.57
C LEU A 4 -29.29 -11.84 22.96
N ILE A 5 -30.15 -12.63 23.58
CA ILE A 5 -30.68 -12.44 24.93
C ILE A 5 -30.25 -13.65 25.73
N VAL A 6 -29.44 -13.45 26.77
CA VAL A 6 -28.85 -14.54 27.56
C VAL A 6 -29.20 -14.32 29.03
N ASP A 7 -30.09 -15.14 29.58
CA ASP A 7 -30.59 -15.02 30.96
C ASP A 7 -31.12 -16.39 31.40
N ASP A 8 -30.79 -16.88 32.60
CA ASP A 8 -31.23 -18.19 33.09
C ASP A 8 -32.70 -18.22 33.50
N ASN A 9 -33.33 -17.05 33.65
CA ASN A 9 -34.73 -16.92 34.00
C ASN A 9 -35.60 -16.66 32.75
N PRO A 10 -36.47 -17.63 32.37
CA PRO A 10 -37.29 -17.51 31.16
C PRO A 10 -38.29 -16.36 31.21
N VAL A 11 -38.65 -15.86 32.40
CA VAL A 11 -39.52 -14.69 32.55
C VAL A 11 -38.81 -13.42 32.08
N ASN A 12 -37.53 -13.26 32.40
CA ASN A 12 -36.74 -12.10 31.98
C ASN A 12 -36.58 -12.09 30.45
N ILE A 13 -36.22 -13.24 29.86
CA ILE A 13 -36.14 -13.42 28.41
C ILE A 13 -37.46 -13.00 27.76
N PHE A 14 -38.59 -13.53 28.25
CA PHE A 14 -39.91 -13.23 27.69
C PHE A 14 -40.23 -11.73 27.72
N VAL A 15 -39.90 -11.05 28.82
CA VAL A 15 -40.12 -9.59 28.96
C VAL A 15 -39.26 -8.81 27.97
N ILE A 16 -37.97 -9.12 27.87
CA ILE A 16 -37.05 -8.47 26.92
C ILE A 16 -37.57 -8.70 25.49
N GLU A 17 -37.83 -9.94 25.10
CA GLU A 17 -38.34 -10.27 23.77
C GLU A 17 -39.61 -9.48 23.43
N LYS A 18 -40.57 -9.37 24.35
CA LYS A 18 -41.80 -8.62 24.12
C LYS A 18 -41.53 -7.14 23.90
N ILE A 19 -40.64 -6.55 24.69
CA ILE A 19 -40.23 -5.14 24.52
C ILE A 19 -39.59 -4.94 23.15
N LEU A 20 -38.66 -5.82 22.76
CA LEU A 20 -37.90 -5.72 21.51
C LEU A 20 -38.77 -5.96 20.27
N LYS A 21 -39.63 -6.99 20.29
CA LYS A 21 -40.59 -7.27 19.21
C LYS A 21 -41.55 -6.11 18.98
N GLN A 22 -42.03 -5.46 20.04
CA GLN A 22 -42.88 -4.26 19.93
C GLN A 22 -42.13 -3.05 19.37
N ALA A 23 -40.81 -3.00 19.54
CA ALA A 23 -39.96 -1.93 19.02
C ALA A 23 -39.49 -2.19 17.57
N GLY A 24 -39.87 -3.32 16.97
CA GLY A 24 -39.54 -3.67 15.58
C GLY A 24 -38.29 -4.56 15.41
N TYR A 25 -37.70 -5.05 16.51
CA TYR A 25 -36.62 -6.03 16.44
C TYR A 25 -37.19 -7.44 16.35
N HIS A 26 -36.90 -8.13 15.25
CA HIS A 26 -37.49 -9.44 14.94
C HIS A 26 -36.49 -10.59 14.93
N ASP A 27 -35.21 -10.29 14.71
CA ASP A 27 -34.13 -11.27 14.71
C ASP A 27 -33.54 -11.38 16.12
N LEU A 28 -34.20 -12.18 16.95
CA LEU A 28 -33.87 -12.36 18.37
C LEU A 28 -33.50 -13.82 18.64
N VAL A 29 -32.41 -14.01 19.38
CA VAL A 29 -31.93 -15.33 19.78
C VAL A 29 -31.92 -15.38 21.30
N SER A 30 -32.72 -16.26 21.88
CA SER A 30 -32.84 -16.39 23.33
C SER A 30 -32.13 -17.64 23.81
N LEU A 31 -31.26 -17.48 24.80
CA LEU A 31 -30.36 -18.49 25.33
C LEU A 31 -30.47 -18.47 26.86
N ASN A 32 -30.52 -19.64 27.48
CA ASN A 32 -30.79 -19.76 28.91
C ASN A 32 -29.51 -19.93 29.76
N SER A 33 -28.34 -19.94 29.12
CA SER A 33 -27.07 -20.11 29.82
C SER A 33 -25.88 -19.61 29.00
N ALA A 34 -24.76 -19.41 29.69
CA ALA A 34 -23.46 -19.17 29.07
C ALA A 34 -23.06 -20.30 28.11
N GLN A 35 -23.36 -21.55 28.45
CA GLN A 35 -23.01 -22.72 27.62
C GLN A 35 -23.77 -22.70 26.29
N GLU A 36 -25.08 -22.42 26.33
CA GLU A 36 -25.90 -22.25 25.11
C GLU A 36 -25.37 -21.10 24.24
N LEU A 37 -24.95 -19.99 24.85
CA LEU A 37 -24.30 -18.90 24.13
C LEU A 37 -23.03 -19.34 23.43
N PHE A 38 -22.11 -20.00 24.15
CA PHE A 38 -20.85 -20.46 23.57
C PHE A 38 -21.07 -21.47 22.44
N GLU A 39 -22.06 -22.34 22.56
CA GLU A 39 -22.44 -23.27 21.49
C GLU A 39 -23.01 -22.54 20.28
N TYR A 40 -23.93 -21.59 20.49
CA TYR A 40 -24.57 -20.82 19.43
C TYR A 40 -23.56 -20.01 18.61
N ILE A 41 -22.65 -19.29 19.29
CA ILE A 41 -21.62 -18.48 18.63
C ILE A 41 -20.45 -19.34 18.10
N GLN A 42 -20.45 -20.63 18.42
CA GLN A 42 -19.38 -21.58 18.12
C GLN A 42 -18.03 -21.10 18.67
N PHE A 43 -18.01 -20.77 19.95
CA PHE A 43 -16.83 -20.27 20.67
C PHE A 43 -15.64 -21.22 20.51
N GLY A 44 -14.44 -20.66 20.27
CA GLY A 44 -13.23 -21.46 20.01
C GLY A 44 -13.16 -22.16 18.64
N LYS A 45 -14.14 -22.00 17.74
CA LYS A 45 -14.10 -22.54 16.37
C LYS A 45 -13.83 -21.45 15.32
N ASP A 46 -13.27 -21.85 14.18
CA ASP A 46 -13.00 -20.94 13.04
C ASP A 46 -14.29 -20.46 12.38
N SER A 47 -15.31 -21.32 12.30
CA SER A 47 -16.63 -21.02 11.69
C SER A 47 -17.59 -20.25 12.62
N SER A 48 -17.05 -19.44 13.52
CA SER A 48 -17.84 -18.65 14.49
C SER A 48 -18.80 -17.66 13.85
N ARG A 49 -19.97 -17.45 14.47
CA ARG A 49 -21.06 -16.60 13.95
C ARG A 49 -20.95 -15.13 14.38
N HIS A 50 -19.73 -14.66 14.67
CA HIS A 50 -19.49 -13.34 15.25
C HIS A 50 -19.97 -12.18 14.36
N ASN A 51 -19.80 -12.28 13.04
CA ASN A 51 -20.24 -11.27 12.08
C ASN A 51 -21.76 -11.20 11.91
N GLU A 52 -22.51 -12.15 12.46
CA GLU A 52 -23.97 -12.19 12.41
C GLU A 52 -24.61 -11.59 13.66
N ILE A 53 -23.84 -11.13 14.65
CA ILE A 53 -24.34 -10.68 15.96
C ILE A 53 -24.12 -9.18 16.12
N ASP A 54 -25.20 -8.45 16.34
CA ASP A 54 -25.16 -6.99 16.47
C ASP A 54 -25.17 -6.51 17.92
N LEU A 55 -25.68 -7.32 18.85
CA LEU A 55 -25.75 -6.99 20.28
C LEU A 55 -26.00 -8.25 21.12
N ILE A 56 -25.38 -8.31 22.31
CA ILE A 56 -25.69 -9.29 23.34
C ILE A 56 -26.26 -8.57 24.57
N LEU A 57 -27.48 -8.94 24.97
CA LEU A 57 -28.06 -8.62 26.27
C LEU A 57 -27.79 -9.79 27.21
N LEU A 58 -27.01 -9.57 28.26
CA LEU A 58 -26.44 -10.64 29.07
C LEU A 58 -26.77 -10.45 30.55
N ASP A 59 -27.38 -11.45 31.20
CA ASP A 59 -27.46 -11.44 32.66
C ASP A 59 -26.08 -11.72 33.26
N ILE A 60 -25.78 -11.01 34.35
CA ILE A 60 -24.62 -11.28 35.18
C ILE A 60 -24.87 -12.51 36.05
N MET A 61 -26.05 -12.63 36.64
CA MET A 61 -26.31 -13.60 37.72
C MET A 61 -26.83 -14.94 37.17
N MET A 62 -25.97 -15.68 36.46
CA MET A 62 -26.31 -17.00 35.90
C MET A 62 -25.59 -18.16 36.62
N PRO A 63 -26.18 -19.37 36.64
CA PRO A 63 -25.53 -20.57 37.19
C PRO A 63 -24.29 -20.98 36.39
N GLU A 64 -23.35 -21.65 37.09
CA GLU A 64 -22.11 -22.23 36.55
C GLU A 64 -21.08 -21.21 36.03
N ILE A 65 -21.46 -20.40 35.05
CA ILE A 65 -20.64 -19.33 34.47
C ILE A 65 -21.45 -18.04 34.51
N ASP A 66 -20.97 -17.07 35.29
CA ASP A 66 -21.60 -15.75 35.38
C ASP A 66 -21.34 -14.91 34.12
N GLY A 67 -22.15 -13.87 33.93
CA GLY A 67 -22.06 -12.99 32.75
C GLY A 67 -20.76 -12.19 32.69
N LEU A 68 -20.11 -11.92 33.82
CA LEU A 68 -18.82 -11.22 33.83
C LEU A 68 -17.73 -12.10 33.21
N GLU A 69 -17.69 -13.38 33.60
CA GLU A 69 -16.78 -14.36 33.03
C GLU A 69 -17.07 -14.61 31.54
N VAL A 70 -18.34 -14.63 31.13
CA VAL A 70 -18.73 -14.67 29.71
C VAL A 70 -18.14 -13.49 28.95
N CYS A 71 -18.39 -12.26 29.43
CA CYS A 71 -17.87 -11.04 28.81
C CYS A 71 -16.35 -11.08 28.69
N ARG A 72 -15.66 -11.46 29.77
CA ARG A 72 -14.20 -11.59 29.80
C ARG A 72 -13.68 -12.59 28.78
N ARG A 73 -14.38 -13.70 28.55
CA ARG A 73 -13.98 -14.70 27.53
C ARG A 73 -14.21 -14.19 26.12
N LEU A 74 -15.33 -13.54 25.85
CA LEU A 74 -15.63 -12.94 24.54
C LEU A 74 -14.61 -11.85 24.20
N GLN A 75 -14.32 -10.94 25.13
CA GLN A 75 -13.39 -9.83 24.93
C GLN A 75 -11.92 -10.26 24.74
N LYS A 76 -11.58 -11.51 25.13
CA LYS A 76 -10.25 -12.09 24.86
C LYS A 76 -10.09 -12.65 23.45
N GLU A 77 -11.19 -12.89 22.73
CA GLU A 77 -11.14 -13.38 21.36
C GLU A 77 -11.41 -12.23 20.38
N GLU A 78 -10.43 -11.90 19.54
CA GLU A 78 -10.47 -10.71 18.66
C GLU A 78 -11.73 -10.67 17.77
N LYS A 79 -12.25 -11.83 17.38
CA LYS A 79 -13.49 -11.98 16.60
C LYS A 79 -14.77 -11.51 17.31
N PHE A 80 -14.82 -11.56 18.65
CA PHE A 80 -16.02 -11.18 19.42
C PHE A 80 -15.91 -9.81 20.09
N LYS A 81 -14.71 -9.23 20.12
CA LYS A 81 -14.38 -7.98 20.81
C LYS A 81 -15.26 -6.79 20.40
N ASP A 82 -15.63 -6.72 19.12
CA ASP A 82 -16.45 -5.63 18.58
C ASP A 82 -17.97 -5.88 18.69
N ILE A 83 -18.40 -6.94 19.38
CA ILE A 83 -19.82 -7.17 19.66
C ILE A 83 -20.17 -6.40 20.94
N PRO A 84 -21.09 -5.43 20.89
CA PRO A 84 -21.49 -4.74 22.10
C PRO A 84 -22.21 -5.71 23.05
N ILE A 85 -21.82 -5.67 24.31
CA ILE A 85 -22.45 -6.42 25.39
C ILE A 85 -23.08 -5.41 26.34
N ILE A 86 -24.40 -5.50 26.55
CA ILE A 86 -25.12 -4.74 27.58
C ILE A 86 -25.56 -5.73 28.65
N PHE A 87 -25.11 -5.51 29.89
CA PHE A 87 -25.56 -6.33 30.99
C PHE A 87 -27.01 -6.00 31.37
N VAL A 88 -27.80 -7.02 31.69
CA VAL A 88 -29.16 -6.88 32.23
C VAL A 88 -29.21 -7.59 33.56
N THR A 89 -29.07 -6.86 34.67
CA THR A 89 -28.76 -7.46 35.98
C THR A 89 -29.64 -6.94 37.11
N ALA A 90 -29.84 -7.75 38.15
CA ALA A 90 -30.40 -7.29 39.43
C ALA A 90 -29.32 -6.74 40.39
N LEU A 91 -28.06 -6.69 39.96
CA LEU A 91 -26.93 -6.24 40.77
C LEU A 91 -26.94 -4.71 40.88
N GLU A 92 -27.02 -4.19 42.10
CA GLU A 92 -26.99 -2.75 42.40
C GLU A 92 -25.63 -2.27 42.93
N ASP A 93 -24.65 -3.17 43.05
CA ASP A 93 -23.30 -2.84 43.53
C ASP A 93 -22.53 -2.05 42.45
N ALA A 94 -22.41 -0.75 42.68
CA ALA A 94 -21.71 0.17 41.78
C ALA A 94 -20.26 -0.23 41.48
N ASN A 95 -19.55 -0.86 42.44
CA ASN A 95 -18.17 -1.27 42.22
C ASN A 95 -18.09 -2.44 41.23
N LYS A 96 -19.00 -3.40 41.36
CA LYS A 96 -19.06 -4.55 40.44
C LYS A 96 -19.54 -4.13 39.05
N LEU A 97 -20.45 -3.15 38.96
CA LEU A 97 -20.87 -2.59 37.68
C LEU A 97 -19.75 -1.81 37.00
N ALA A 98 -18.93 -1.08 37.75
CA ALA A 98 -17.73 -0.43 37.22
C ALA A 98 -16.74 -1.48 36.69
N GLU A 99 -16.47 -2.54 37.45
CA GLU A 99 -15.62 -3.65 37.02
C GLU A 99 -16.14 -4.32 35.73
N ALA A 100 -17.47 -4.42 35.59
CA ALA A 100 -18.13 -4.95 34.40
C ALA A 100 -17.86 -4.10 33.14
N LEU A 101 -17.86 -2.77 33.27
CA LEU A 101 -17.52 -1.85 32.19
C LEU A 101 -16.02 -1.89 31.87
N ASP A 102 -15.16 -1.93 32.89
CA ASP A 102 -13.70 -2.04 32.73
C ASP A 102 -13.28 -3.35 32.03
N MET A 103 -14.10 -4.40 32.15
CA MET A 103 -13.91 -5.68 31.44
C MET A 103 -14.33 -5.66 29.96
N GLY A 104 -14.82 -4.53 29.45
CA GLY A 104 -15.16 -4.35 28.03
C GLY A 104 -16.65 -4.45 27.70
N ALA A 105 -17.54 -4.48 28.71
CA ALA A 105 -18.96 -4.30 28.45
C ALA A 105 -19.26 -2.85 28.08
N MET A 106 -20.24 -2.66 27.20
CA MET A 106 -20.59 -1.34 26.71
C MET A 106 -21.47 -0.57 27.70
N ASP A 107 -22.38 -1.27 28.38
CA ASP A 107 -23.32 -0.65 29.31
C ASP A 107 -23.98 -1.70 30.21
N TYR A 108 -24.82 -1.25 31.14
CA TYR A 108 -25.69 -2.11 31.94
C TYR A 108 -27.10 -1.51 32.12
N ILE A 109 -28.06 -2.39 32.42
CA ILE A 109 -29.46 -2.08 32.72
C ILE A 109 -29.84 -2.85 33.97
N THR A 110 -30.43 -2.17 34.95
CA THR A 110 -30.90 -2.80 36.17
C THR A 110 -32.30 -3.40 36.01
N LYS A 111 -32.55 -4.51 36.70
CA LYS A 111 -33.88 -5.12 36.85
C LYS A 111 -34.61 -4.41 38.02
N PRO A 112 -35.91 -4.09 37.91
CA PRO A 112 -36.82 -4.42 36.82
C PRO A 112 -36.61 -3.58 35.56
N ILE A 113 -36.71 -4.23 34.39
CA ILE A 113 -36.35 -3.65 33.10
C ILE A 113 -37.27 -2.49 32.73
N ASN A 114 -36.71 -1.29 32.59
CA ASN A 114 -37.40 -0.14 32.02
C ASN A 114 -37.30 -0.17 30.49
N LYS A 115 -38.44 -0.25 29.80
CA LYS A 115 -38.53 -0.27 28.33
C LYS A 115 -37.83 0.92 27.67
N VAL A 116 -38.01 2.13 28.21
CA VAL A 116 -37.45 3.35 27.61
C VAL A 116 -35.92 3.34 27.72
N GLU A 117 -35.41 2.93 28.88
CA GLU A 117 -33.97 2.83 29.12
C GLU A 117 -33.32 1.75 28.23
N LEU A 118 -33.89 0.55 28.21
CA LEU A 118 -33.40 -0.57 27.39
C LEU A 118 -33.28 -0.14 25.92
N LEU A 119 -34.36 0.41 25.35
CA LEU A 119 -34.37 0.84 23.96
C LEU A 119 -33.45 2.03 23.69
N ALA A 120 -33.21 2.90 24.67
CA ALA A 120 -32.27 4.01 24.51
C ALA A 120 -30.82 3.50 24.43
N ARG A 121 -30.40 2.67 25.39
CA ARG A 121 -29.03 2.10 25.44
C ARG A 121 -28.74 1.19 24.25
N MET A 122 -29.71 0.35 23.87
CA MET A 122 -29.59 -0.50 22.69
C MET A 122 -29.41 0.32 21.40
N ARG A 123 -30.15 1.42 21.22
CA ARG A 123 -30.00 2.25 20.01
C ARG A 123 -28.60 2.85 19.90
N VAL A 124 -28.00 3.25 21.02
CA VAL A 124 -26.61 3.75 21.04
C VAL A 124 -25.65 2.63 20.67
N ALA A 125 -25.77 1.47 21.30
CA ALA A 125 -24.90 0.32 21.05
C ALA A 125 -24.97 -0.17 19.61
N LEU A 126 -26.18 -0.33 19.08
CA LEU A 126 -26.41 -0.76 17.70
C LEU A 126 -25.90 0.26 16.68
N ARG A 127 -26.03 1.57 16.96
CA ARG A 127 -25.46 2.62 16.10
C ARG A 127 -23.93 2.54 16.07
N LEU A 128 -23.29 2.42 17.23
CA LEU A 128 -21.83 2.29 17.29
C LEU A 128 -21.35 1.04 16.54
N LYS A 129 -22.05 -0.09 16.70
CA LYS A 129 -21.78 -1.33 15.95
C LYS A 129 -21.90 -1.12 14.45
N SER A 130 -22.96 -0.44 13.99
CA SER A 130 -23.14 -0.18 12.55
C SER A 130 -22.05 0.73 11.98
N GLU A 131 -21.62 1.76 12.70
CA GLU A 131 -20.54 2.65 12.26
C GLU A 131 -19.21 1.90 12.19
N LEU A 132 -18.89 1.08 13.20
CA LEU A 132 -17.69 0.24 13.19
C LEU A 132 -17.68 -0.75 12.02
N ASN A 133 -18.80 -1.45 11.79
CA ASN A 133 -18.92 -2.38 10.67
C ASN A 133 -18.79 -1.65 9.32
N TRP A 134 -19.43 -0.48 9.18
CA TRP A 134 -19.33 0.35 7.98
C TRP A 134 -17.88 0.79 7.71
N HIS A 135 -17.17 1.27 8.73
CA HIS A 135 -15.77 1.65 8.61
C HIS A 135 -14.88 0.49 8.16
N LYS A 136 -15.05 -0.70 8.73
CA LYS A 136 -14.30 -1.90 8.33
C LYS A 136 -14.60 -2.30 6.89
N GLU A 137 -15.86 -2.27 6.48
CA GLU A 137 -16.26 -2.59 5.11
C GLU A 137 -15.70 -1.57 4.10
N GLN A 138 -15.70 -0.27 4.43
CA GLN A 138 -15.08 0.76 3.59
C GLN A 138 -13.56 0.56 3.48
N GLU A 139 -12.88 0.21 4.57
CA GLU A 139 -11.44 -0.05 4.56
C GLU A 139 -11.11 -1.27 3.70
N GLU A 140 -11.90 -2.34 3.78
CA GLU A 140 -11.75 -3.53 2.94
C GLU A 140 -11.99 -3.21 1.46
N ASN A 141 -13.06 -2.46 1.14
CA ASN A 141 -13.35 -2.04 -0.23
C ASN A 141 -12.23 -1.18 -0.82
N LEU A 142 -11.76 -0.17 -0.07
CA LEU A 142 -10.64 0.66 -0.49
C LEU A 142 -9.36 -0.16 -0.68
N ARG A 143 -9.10 -1.12 0.21
CA ARG A 143 -7.96 -2.03 0.10
C ARG A 143 -8.03 -2.83 -1.19
N ASN A 144 -9.19 -3.38 -1.54
CA ASN A 144 -9.41 -4.15 -2.76
C ASN A 144 -9.25 -3.29 -4.03
N GLU A 145 -9.78 -2.06 -4.03
CA GLU A 145 -9.60 -1.11 -5.14
C GLU A 145 -8.12 -0.76 -5.36
N LEU A 146 -7.38 -0.51 -4.27
CA LEU A 146 -5.94 -0.26 -4.36
C LEU A 146 -5.18 -1.49 -4.86
N ASP A 147 -5.54 -2.71 -4.44
CA ASP A 147 -4.91 -3.94 -4.95
C ASP A 147 -5.08 -4.09 -6.47
N LEU A 148 -6.26 -3.76 -6.99
CA LEU A 148 -6.51 -3.75 -8.43
C LEU A 148 -5.67 -2.70 -9.15
N ALA A 149 -5.58 -1.49 -8.61
CA ALA A 149 -4.75 -0.42 -9.17
C ALA A 149 -3.26 -0.81 -9.19
N THR A 150 -2.76 -1.40 -8.10
CA THR A 150 -1.37 -1.91 -8.02
C THR A 150 -1.09 -2.94 -9.10
N GLN A 151 -2.02 -3.87 -9.35
CA GLN A 151 -1.85 -4.87 -10.41
C GLN A 151 -1.75 -4.23 -11.79
N VAL A 152 -2.56 -3.21 -12.07
CA VAL A 152 -2.50 -2.46 -13.33
C VAL A 152 -1.14 -1.77 -13.48
N GLN A 153 -0.66 -1.07 -12.45
CA GLN A 153 0.63 -0.38 -12.49
C GLN A 153 1.78 -1.36 -12.74
N ARG A 154 1.81 -2.49 -12.02
CA ARG A 154 2.85 -3.52 -12.19
C ARG A 154 2.90 -4.13 -13.59
N ASN A 155 1.74 -4.30 -14.23
CA ASN A 155 1.67 -4.85 -15.59
C ASN A 155 2.23 -3.89 -16.67
N LEU A 156 2.41 -2.61 -16.36
CA LEU A 156 2.99 -1.64 -17.27
C LEU A 156 4.53 -1.62 -17.22
N LEU A 157 5.10 -2.06 -16.10
CA LEU A 157 6.53 -2.17 -15.93
C LEU A 157 7.09 -3.25 -16.86
N SER A 158 8.28 -3.00 -17.41
CA SER A 158 8.90 -3.97 -18.31
C SER A 158 9.39 -5.19 -17.53
N SER A 159 9.17 -6.39 -18.09
CA SER A 159 9.73 -7.62 -17.55
C SER A 159 11.23 -7.73 -17.84
N PRO A 160 12.01 -8.41 -16.99
CA PRO A 160 13.46 -8.57 -17.16
C PRO A 160 13.82 -9.02 -18.58
N LEU A 161 14.87 -8.44 -19.13
CA LEU A 161 15.31 -8.70 -20.51
C LEU A 161 16.67 -9.37 -20.48
N ARG A 162 16.78 -10.56 -21.08
CA ARG A 162 18.04 -11.27 -21.28
C ARG A 162 18.21 -11.61 -22.76
N GLU A 163 19.08 -10.88 -23.44
CA GLU A 163 19.46 -11.12 -24.84
C GLU A 163 20.98 -11.25 -24.97
N ASP A 164 21.46 -11.72 -26.12
CA ASP A 164 22.89 -12.03 -26.35
C ASP A 164 23.85 -10.88 -25.99
N TYR A 165 23.42 -9.64 -26.19
CA TYR A 165 24.25 -8.44 -26.07
C TYR A 165 23.76 -7.43 -25.04
N ILE A 166 22.62 -7.68 -24.40
CA ILE A 166 22.09 -6.82 -23.35
C ILE A 166 21.29 -7.63 -22.33
N GLU A 167 21.52 -7.32 -21.06
CA GLU A 167 20.76 -7.81 -19.92
C GLU A 167 20.24 -6.62 -19.12
N ILE A 168 18.96 -6.66 -18.72
CA ILE A 168 18.29 -5.61 -17.93
C ILE A 168 17.48 -6.30 -16.83
N GLU A 169 17.76 -5.91 -15.59
CA GLU A 169 17.07 -6.38 -14.38
C GLU A 169 16.67 -5.16 -13.54
N ALA A 170 15.55 -5.26 -12.81
CA ALA A 170 15.07 -4.16 -11.98
C ALA A 170 14.54 -4.63 -10.62
N SER A 171 14.82 -3.85 -9.59
CA SER A 171 14.19 -3.94 -8.27
C SER A 171 13.20 -2.81 -8.11
N TYR A 172 11.99 -3.12 -7.66
CA TYR A 172 10.94 -2.13 -7.48
C TYR A 172 10.17 -2.37 -6.19
N LEU A 173 10.36 -1.47 -5.23
CA LEU A 173 9.81 -1.52 -3.89
C LEU A 173 9.03 -0.21 -3.64
N PRO A 174 7.72 -0.18 -3.91
CA PRO A 174 6.92 1.01 -3.69
C PRO A 174 6.71 1.23 -2.18
N SER A 175 6.79 2.48 -1.72
CA SER A 175 6.57 2.93 -0.33
C SER A 175 5.21 2.50 0.21
N PHE A 176 4.19 2.56 -0.65
CA PHE A 176 2.82 2.14 -0.42
C PHE A 176 2.33 1.19 -1.52
N LYS A 177 1.01 1.00 -1.65
CA LYS A 177 0.42 0.15 -2.71
C LYS A 177 0.64 0.71 -4.12
N LEU A 178 0.69 2.03 -4.26
CA LEU A 178 0.89 2.73 -5.53
C LEU A 178 2.07 3.67 -5.39
N ALA A 179 2.83 3.80 -6.47
CA ALA A 179 4.08 4.56 -6.50
C ALA A 179 4.07 5.66 -7.57
N GLY A 180 4.85 6.72 -7.33
CA GLY A 180 5.19 7.74 -8.32
C GLY A 180 6.29 7.28 -9.27
N ASP A 181 7.15 6.38 -8.80
CA ASP A 181 8.24 5.78 -9.57
C ASP A 181 7.76 4.85 -10.68
N MET A 182 8.42 4.91 -11.83
CA MET A 182 8.22 3.96 -12.91
C MET A 182 9.48 3.76 -13.73
N TYR A 183 9.69 2.52 -14.16
CA TYR A 183 10.67 2.20 -15.17
C TYR A 183 10.02 1.53 -16.38
N TYR A 184 10.66 1.70 -17.52
CA TYR A 184 10.22 1.07 -18.77
C TYR A 184 11.39 0.89 -19.72
N TRP A 185 11.43 -0.24 -20.40
CA TRP A 185 12.31 -0.46 -21.53
C TRP A 185 11.59 -1.05 -22.74
N TYR A 186 12.06 -0.65 -23.91
CA TYR A 186 11.55 -1.09 -25.20
C TYR A 186 12.68 -1.34 -26.18
N LYS A 187 12.62 -2.48 -26.87
CA LYS A 187 13.50 -2.80 -27.99
C LYS A 187 13.02 -2.04 -29.23
N ILE A 188 13.73 -0.96 -29.58
CA ILE A 188 13.40 -0.05 -30.68
C ILE A 188 13.56 -0.78 -32.02
N ASP A 189 14.65 -1.51 -32.17
CA ASP A 189 14.95 -2.37 -33.33
C ASP A 189 15.91 -3.51 -32.92
N GLY A 190 16.56 -4.16 -33.90
CA GLY A 190 17.44 -5.31 -33.63
C GLY A 190 18.60 -5.04 -32.68
N ASN A 191 19.08 -3.79 -32.56
CA ASN A 191 20.29 -3.47 -31.80
C ASN A 191 20.12 -2.32 -30.79
N ARG A 192 19.02 -1.54 -30.88
CA ARG A 192 18.76 -0.38 -30.03
C ARG A 192 17.68 -0.63 -28.98
N TYR A 193 17.97 -0.23 -27.75
CA TYR A 193 17.10 -0.37 -26.59
C TYR A 193 16.89 1.00 -25.95
N GLY A 194 15.64 1.41 -25.80
CA GLY A 194 15.28 2.60 -25.02
C GLY A 194 14.97 2.18 -23.58
N ILE A 195 15.59 2.82 -22.60
CA ILE A 195 15.38 2.56 -21.17
C ILE A 195 15.11 3.90 -20.49
N ILE A 196 14.02 3.98 -19.71
CA ILE A 196 13.69 5.14 -18.90
C ILE A 196 13.45 4.72 -17.45
N LEU A 197 13.94 5.53 -16.53
CA LEU A 197 13.54 5.56 -15.13
C LEU A 197 12.99 6.96 -14.86
N LEU A 198 11.85 7.05 -14.20
CA LEU A 198 11.23 8.31 -13.82
C LEU A 198 10.62 8.23 -12.42
N ASP A 199 10.51 9.40 -11.81
CA ASP A 199 9.91 9.62 -10.50
C ASP A 199 9.03 10.89 -10.59
N VAL A 200 7.75 10.75 -10.22
CA VAL A 200 6.75 11.80 -10.27
C VAL A 200 6.67 12.50 -8.93
N MET A 201 6.63 13.84 -8.93
CA MET A 201 6.49 14.64 -7.70
C MET A 201 5.40 14.12 -6.77
N GLY A 202 5.80 13.85 -5.52
CA GLY A 202 4.93 13.38 -4.44
C GLY A 202 4.78 11.86 -4.44
N HIS A 203 3.95 11.32 -3.55
CA HIS A 203 3.80 9.88 -3.39
C HIS A 203 2.32 9.44 -3.35
N GLY A 204 2.07 8.14 -3.52
CA GLY A 204 0.74 7.55 -3.42
C GLY A 204 -0.17 7.77 -4.63
N ILE A 205 -1.48 7.97 -4.38
CA ILE A 205 -2.51 7.89 -5.43
C ILE A 205 -2.35 9.00 -6.49
N SER A 206 -2.14 10.26 -6.08
CA SER A 206 -2.03 11.38 -7.02
C SER A 206 -0.83 11.25 -7.96
N ALA A 207 0.34 10.91 -7.42
CA ALA A 207 1.55 10.66 -8.21
C ALA A 207 1.35 9.49 -9.18
N SER A 208 0.71 8.41 -8.71
CA SER A 208 0.42 7.24 -9.56
C SER A 208 -0.50 7.57 -10.74
N LEU A 209 -1.45 8.49 -10.60
CA LEU A 209 -2.33 8.88 -11.72
C LEU A 209 -1.55 9.61 -12.82
N VAL A 210 -0.63 10.49 -12.43
CA VAL A 210 0.26 11.19 -13.38
C VAL A 210 1.22 10.20 -14.02
N CYS A 211 1.79 9.27 -13.24
CA CYS A 211 2.61 8.17 -13.75
C CYS A 211 1.83 7.32 -14.78
N MET A 212 0.57 6.99 -14.51
CA MET A 212 -0.31 6.25 -15.41
C MET A 212 -0.63 7.02 -16.69
N PHE A 213 -0.80 8.35 -16.60
CA PHE A 213 -0.97 9.19 -17.77
C PHE A 213 0.30 9.18 -18.64
N ILE A 214 1.48 9.38 -18.05
CA ILE A 214 2.76 9.37 -18.77
C ILE A 214 3.05 8.00 -19.38
N SER A 215 2.81 6.91 -18.66
CA SER A 215 3.02 5.55 -19.19
C SER A 215 2.21 5.26 -20.46
N SER A 216 1.00 5.84 -20.56
CA SER A 216 0.11 5.64 -21.71
C SER A 216 0.65 6.22 -23.01
N VAL A 217 1.47 7.28 -22.93
CA VAL A 217 2.09 7.94 -24.09
C VAL A 217 3.53 7.50 -24.33
N LEU A 218 4.21 7.06 -23.26
CA LEU A 218 5.64 6.77 -23.23
C LEU A 218 6.10 5.79 -24.33
N ARG A 219 5.37 4.69 -24.52
CA ARG A 219 5.72 3.67 -25.52
C ARG A 219 5.75 4.23 -26.94
N GLU A 220 4.74 5.04 -27.29
CA GLU A 220 4.64 5.61 -28.62
C GLU A 220 5.70 6.70 -28.83
N THR A 221 5.95 7.53 -27.81
CA THR A 221 7.00 8.56 -27.85
C THR A 221 8.39 7.94 -28.07
N ILE A 222 8.74 6.88 -27.33
CA ILE A 222 10.02 6.17 -27.48
C ILE A 222 10.15 5.56 -28.89
N LYS A 223 9.09 4.91 -29.37
CA LYS A 223 9.10 4.22 -30.67
C LYS A 223 9.19 5.18 -31.86
N SER A 224 8.50 6.31 -31.79
CA SER A 224 8.39 7.26 -32.90
C SER A 224 9.54 8.26 -32.97
N LEU A 225 10.06 8.72 -31.84
CA LEU A 225 11.12 9.75 -31.81
C LEU A 225 12.52 9.16 -31.72
N ILE A 226 12.71 8.13 -30.89
CA ILE A 226 13.97 7.44 -30.58
C ILE A 226 15.03 8.33 -29.93
N ASP A 227 15.27 9.54 -30.44
CA ASP A 227 16.28 10.48 -29.95
C ASP A 227 15.95 10.95 -28.52
N PRO A 228 16.91 10.85 -27.56
CA PRO A 228 16.66 11.23 -26.17
C PRO A 228 16.20 12.66 -25.95
N GLU A 229 16.69 13.63 -26.72
CA GLU A 229 16.24 15.02 -26.56
C GLU A 229 14.81 15.20 -27.03
N LEU A 230 14.45 14.55 -28.13
CA LEU A 230 13.09 14.62 -28.67
C LEU A 230 12.09 13.94 -27.75
N VAL A 231 12.44 12.77 -27.19
CA VAL A 231 11.58 12.05 -26.23
C VAL A 231 11.28 12.91 -25.01
N ILE A 232 12.31 13.46 -24.35
CA ILE A 232 12.11 14.31 -23.16
C ILE A 232 11.33 15.59 -23.49
N LYS A 233 11.60 16.24 -24.63
CA LYS A 233 10.83 17.41 -25.07
C LYS A 233 9.36 17.09 -25.33
N ASP A 234 9.06 15.90 -25.85
CA ASP A 234 7.69 15.49 -26.15
C ASP A 234 6.93 15.11 -24.87
N LEU A 235 7.57 14.40 -23.94
CA LEU A 235 7.01 14.14 -22.61
C LEU A 235 6.71 15.44 -21.85
N ASN A 236 7.55 16.47 -21.99
CA ASN A 236 7.29 17.80 -21.40
C ASN A 236 5.98 18.41 -21.90
N LYS A 237 5.65 18.25 -23.20
CA LYS A 237 4.38 18.76 -23.76
C LYS A 237 3.16 18.01 -23.21
N TYR A 238 3.30 16.74 -22.83
CA TYR A 238 2.21 16.03 -22.17
C TYR A 238 2.01 16.53 -20.75
N MET A 239 3.08 16.87 -20.04
CA MET A 239 2.98 17.44 -18.70
C MET A 239 2.32 18.82 -18.68
N THR A 240 2.54 19.65 -19.70
CA THR A 240 1.85 20.95 -19.79
C THR A 240 0.33 20.82 -19.95
N LEU A 241 -0.19 19.67 -20.39
CA LEU A 241 -1.64 19.40 -20.42
C LEU A 241 -2.24 19.22 -19.02
N LEU A 242 -1.41 18.87 -18.04
CA LEU A 242 -1.82 18.71 -16.64
C LEU A 242 -1.67 20.01 -15.84
N HIS A 243 -1.13 21.07 -16.44
CA HIS A 243 -0.99 22.36 -15.77
C HIS A 243 -2.36 23.01 -15.56
N ASN A 244 -2.57 23.53 -14.36
CA ASN A 244 -3.73 24.31 -13.98
C ASN A 244 -3.25 25.67 -13.50
N GLU A 245 -3.83 26.75 -14.03
CA GLU A 245 -3.44 28.14 -13.67
C GLU A 245 -3.65 28.47 -12.18
N ASN A 246 -4.43 27.65 -11.46
CA ASN A 246 -4.71 27.82 -10.04
C ASN A 246 -3.73 27.10 -9.10
N ASP A 247 -2.84 26.25 -9.63
CA ASP A 247 -1.90 25.50 -8.79
C ASP A 247 -0.61 26.32 -8.58
N ASP A 248 -0.13 26.36 -7.34
CA ASP A 248 1.10 27.09 -6.99
C ASP A 248 2.35 26.49 -7.65
N ILE A 249 2.34 25.17 -7.89
CA ILE A 249 3.43 24.42 -8.52
C ILE A 249 2.84 23.43 -9.54
N PRO A 250 3.32 23.43 -10.80
CA PRO A 250 2.87 22.46 -11.79
C PRO A 250 3.29 21.03 -11.41
N TYR A 251 2.51 20.04 -11.85
CA TYR A 251 2.98 18.66 -11.82
C TYR A 251 4.26 18.52 -12.68
N TYR A 252 5.27 17.89 -12.09
CA TYR A 252 6.52 17.56 -12.76
C TYR A 252 6.96 16.14 -12.39
N PHE A 253 7.89 15.60 -13.17
CA PHE A 253 8.59 14.36 -12.85
C PHE A 253 10.06 14.48 -13.24
N THR A 254 10.92 13.81 -12.49
CA THR A 254 12.32 13.63 -12.83
C THR A 254 12.46 12.38 -13.69
N ALA A 255 13.38 12.38 -14.66
CA ALA A 255 13.62 11.18 -15.46
C ALA A 255 15.03 11.08 -15.99
N ILE A 256 15.53 9.86 -16.11
CA ILE A 256 16.73 9.55 -16.89
C ILE A 256 16.34 8.61 -18.03
N TYR A 257 16.60 9.04 -19.26
CA TYR A 257 16.29 8.27 -20.46
C TYR A 257 17.56 7.96 -21.24
N LEU A 258 17.71 6.70 -21.63
CA LEU A 258 18.87 6.16 -22.34
C LEU A 258 18.43 5.44 -23.61
N VAL A 259 19.28 5.53 -24.64
CA VAL A 259 19.25 4.68 -25.82
C VAL A 259 20.59 3.96 -25.91
N VAL A 260 20.55 2.65 -25.71
CA VAL A 260 21.72 1.77 -25.81
C VAL A 260 21.72 1.14 -27.19
N ASP A 261 22.74 1.44 -28.00
CA ASP A 261 22.98 0.84 -29.31
C ASP A 261 24.12 -0.18 -29.21
N THR A 262 23.78 -1.46 -29.26
CA THR A 262 24.74 -2.58 -29.14
C THR A 262 25.57 -2.81 -30.40
N GLU A 263 25.16 -2.26 -31.54
CA GLU A 263 25.89 -2.36 -32.81
C GLU A 263 26.90 -1.22 -32.96
N LYS A 264 26.46 0.03 -32.71
CA LYS A 264 27.35 1.20 -32.71
C LYS A 264 28.19 1.33 -31.44
N ARG A 265 27.82 0.59 -30.39
CA ARG A 265 28.44 0.61 -29.06
C ARG A 265 28.43 2.00 -28.45
N THR A 266 27.24 2.58 -28.38
CA THR A 266 27.01 3.91 -27.83
C THR A 266 25.85 3.90 -26.86
N ILE A 267 25.99 4.67 -25.78
CA ILE A 267 24.93 5.00 -24.85
C ILE A 267 24.62 6.48 -25.05
N GLU A 268 23.46 6.79 -25.62
CA GLU A 268 22.94 8.16 -25.68
C GLU A 268 22.00 8.36 -24.50
N TYR A 269 22.16 9.43 -23.71
CA TYR A 269 21.28 9.67 -22.57
C TYR A 269 20.94 11.14 -22.37
N VAL A 270 19.84 11.37 -21.65
CA VAL A 270 19.46 12.65 -21.05
C VAL A 270 19.04 12.39 -19.60
N ASN A 271 19.64 13.11 -18.67
CA ASN A 271 19.13 13.23 -17.31
C ASN A 271 18.30 14.52 -17.16
N ALA A 272 17.01 14.38 -16.92
CA ALA A 272 16.04 15.45 -16.73
C ALA A 272 15.71 15.62 -15.24
N GLY A 273 16.68 16.13 -14.46
CA GLY A 273 16.55 16.43 -13.04
C GLY A 273 16.45 15.22 -12.11
N HIS A 274 16.81 14.03 -12.59
CA HIS A 274 16.80 12.77 -11.84
C HIS A 274 18.14 12.54 -11.13
N PRO A 275 18.20 11.71 -10.08
CA PRO A 275 19.49 11.27 -9.52
C PRO A 275 20.46 10.76 -10.58
N SER A 276 21.74 11.06 -10.39
CA SER A 276 22.81 10.68 -11.31
C SER A 276 22.95 9.15 -11.38
N GLY A 277 22.71 8.56 -12.56
CA GLY A 277 23.11 7.18 -12.82
C GLY A 277 24.63 7.03 -12.94
N TYR A 278 25.12 5.80 -12.82
CA TYR A 278 26.55 5.48 -13.00
C TYR A 278 26.76 4.45 -14.11
N VAL A 279 27.81 4.64 -14.91
CA VAL A 279 28.19 3.70 -15.97
C VAL A 279 29.63 3.28 -15.83
N LEU A 280 29.90 1.99 -15.64
CA LEU A 280 31.24 1.42 -15.81
C LEU A 280 31.47 1.08 -17.28
N VAL A 281 32.32 1.85 -17.95
CA VAL A 281 32.73 1.64 -19.34
C VAL A 281 34.05 0.86 -19.38
N ASP A 282 34.08 -0.20 -20.20
CA ASP A 282 35.27 -1.00 -20.51
C ASP A 282 36.05 -1.46 -19.29
N GLU A 283 35.32 -1.82 -18.23
CA GLU A 283 35.80 -2.35 -16.94
C GLU A 283 36.73 -1.41 -16.14
N THR A 284 36.88 -0.16 -16.56
CA THR A 284 37.94 0.71 -16.02
C THR A 284 37.48 2.13 -15.70
N ASN A 285 36.49 2.66 -16.40
CA ASN A 285 36.11 4.06 -16.27
C ASN A 285 34.65 4.19 -15.82
N VAL A 286 34.42 4.71 -14.61
CA VAL A 286 33.08 5.06 -14.14
C VAL A 286 32.74 6.47 -14.55
N VAL A 287 31.65 6.61 -15.31
CA VAL A 287 31.10 7.86 -15.80
C VAL A 287 29.77 8.12 -15.11
N GLU A 288 29.59 9.33 -14.62
CA GLU A 288 28.34 9.79 -14.02
C GLU A 288 27.38 10.33 -15.09
N LEU A 289 26.09 10.07 -14.92
CA LEU A 289 25.01 10.47 -15.83
C LEU A 289 24.26 11.70 -15.31
N ASP A 290 24.97 12.79 -15.05
CA ASP A 290 24.45 14.03 -14.42
C ASP A 290 23.88 15.07 -15.41
N ARG A 291 24.13 14.92 -16.72
CA ARG A 291 23.80 15.94 -17.72
C ARG A 291 22.47 15.71 -18.43
N GLY A 292 21.68 16.78 -18.57
CA GLY A 292 20.58 16.80 -19.55
C GLY A 292 19.72 18.06 -19.54
N SER A 293 18.86 18.18 -18.54
CA SER A 293 17.89 19.27 -18.36
C SER A 293 17.39 19.36 -16.92
N CYS A 294 16.50 20.32 -16.65
CA CYS A 294 15.66 20.30 -15.45
C CYS A 294 14.61 19.18 -15.53
N ALA A 295 13.84 19.02 -14.44
CA ALA A 295 12.70 18.11 -14.39
C ALA A 295 11.66 18.41 -15.48
N VAL A 296 11.01 17.35 -15.95
CA VAL A 296 9.99 17.40 -17.01
C VAL A 296 8.68 17.94 -16.43
N GLY A 297 8.07 18.92 -17.09
CA GLY A 297 6.83 19.56 -16.64
C GLY A 297 7.03 20.80 -15.76
N PHE A 298 8.28 21.12 -15.38
CA PHE A 298 8.58 22.28 -14.54
C PHE A 298 8.43 23.63 -15.29
N PHE A 299 8.63 23.62 -16.61
CA PHE A 299 8.47 24.78 -17.50
C PHE A 299 7.78 24.38 -18.80
N ASP A 300 7.05 25.32 -19.42
CA ASP A 300 6.38 25.11 -20.72
C ASP A 300 7.37 24.69 -21.83
N GLU A 301 8.54 25.34 -21.86
CA GLU A 301 9.64 25.03 -22.75
C GLU A 301 10.84 24.48 -21.96
N ILE A 302 11.30 23.29 -22.34
CA ILE A 302 12.45 22.63 -21.72
C ILE A 302 13.68 22.65 -22.65
N LYS A 303 14.82 23.07 -22.09
CA LYS A 303 16.11 22.97 -22.77
C LYS A 303 16.75 21.63 -22.43
N VAL A 304 16.88 20.79 -23.44
CA VAL A 304 17.41 19.43 -23.30
C VAL A 304 18.67 19.27 -24.13
N LYS A 305 19.69 18.65 -23.55
CA LYS A 305 20.94 18.31 -24.23
C LYS A 305 21.31 16.86 -23.94
N LYS A 306 21.42 16.02 -24.96
CA LYS A 306 21.89 14.64 -24.78
C LYS A 306 23.41 14.57 -24.68
N THR A 307 23.88 13.52 -24.02
CA THR A 307 25.28 13.12 -23.97
C THR A 307 25.43 11.75 -24.59
N VAL A 308 26.57 11.50 -25.24
CA VAL A 308 26.89 10.23 -25.89
C VAL A 308 28.16 9.65 -25.27
N ILE A 309 28.07 8.41 -24.79
CA ILE A 309 29.17 7.67 -24.20
C ILE A 309 29.47 6.47 -25.12
N PRO A 310 30.63 6.44 -25.81
CA PRO A 310 31.06 5.26 -26.55
C PRO A 310 31.63 4.20 -25.59
N PHE A 311 31.52 2.93 -25.96
CA PHE A 311 32.18 1.81 -25.27
C PHE A 311 32.78 0.83 -26.29
N GLU A 312 33.85 0.11 -25.93
CA GLU A 312 34.50 -0.84 -26.84
C GLU A 312 34.14 -2.30 -26.54
N LYS A 313 34.14 -2.68 -25.27
CA LYS A 313 33.92 -4.05 -24.80
C LYS A 313 32.54 -4.19 -24.16
N ASN A 314 32.35 -3.57 -23.01
CA ASN A 314 31.18 -3.75 -22.18
C ASN A 314 30.89 -2.47 -21.38
N ALA A 315 29.61 -2.27 -21.10
CA ALA A 315 29.12 -1.23 -20.23
C ALA A 315 28.21 -1.85 -19.16
N GLN A 316 28.35 -1.38 -17.93
CA GLN A 316 27.41 -1.68 -16.84
C GLN A 316 26.78 -0.37 -16.39
N ILE A 317 25.46 -0.29 -16.37
CA ILE A 317 24.73 0.94 -16.04
C ILE A 317 23.89 0.67 -14.80
N LEU A 318 23.99 1.56 -13.82
CA LEU A 318 23.17 1.61 -12.62
C LEU A 318 22.29 2.86 -12.67
N LEU A 319 20.98 2.69 -12.58
CA LEU A 319 20.00 3.77 -12.45
C LEU A 319 19.20 3.53 -11.18
N PHE A 320 18.84 4.60 -10.47
CA PHE A 320 18.09 4.50 -9.23
C PHE A 320 17.29 5.77 -8.98
N THR A 321 16.22 5.64 -8.21
CA THR A 321 15.45 6.77 -7.68
C THR A 321 16.02 7.24 -6.36
N ASP A 322 15.59 8.42 -5.92
CA ASP A 322 16.04 9.05 -4.68
C ASP A 322 15.68 8.24 -3.43
N GLY A 323 14.57 7.49 -3.44
CA GLY A 323 14.26 6.55 -2.35
C GLY A 323 15.36 5.51 -2.11
N VAL A 324 16.16 5.16 -3.13
CA VAL A 324 17.36 4.31 -2.96
C VAL A 324 18.47 5.05 -2.23
N LEU A 325 18.70 6.33 -2.54
CA LEU A 325 19.67 7.18 -1.84
C LEU A 325 19.31 7.32 -0.37
N GLU A 326 18.04 7.56 -0.05
CA GLU A 326 17.56 7.70 1.32
C GLU A 326 17.70 6.42 2.15
N ALA A 327 17.55 5.25 1.51
CA ALA A 327 17.57 3.96 2.22
C ALA A 327 18.98 3.45 2.54
N ILE A 328 20.00 3.86 1.78
CA ILE A 328 21.36 3.29 1.85
C ILE A 328 22.23 3.93 2.94
N ALA A 329 22.06 5.23 3.17
CA ALA A 329 22.77 5.99 4.20
C ALA A 329 21.95 7.19 4.64
N ASN A 330 22.32 7.76 5.79
CA ASN A 330 21.66 8.97 6.32
C ASN A 330 22.12 10.26 5.61
N ASP A 331 23.18 10.17 4.81
CA ASP A 331 23.81 11.28 4.12
C ASP A 331 23.88 10.94 2.63
N GLU A 332 23.39 11.85 1.79
CA GLU A 332 23.24 11.65 0.35
C GLU A 332 24.60 11.38 -0.32
N PHE A 333 25.65 12.09 0.10
CA PHE A 333 27.00 11.90 -0.43
C PHE A 333 27.56 10.50 -0.09
N GLU A 334 27.30 9.99 1.12
CA GLU A 334 27.66 8.62 1.49
C GLU A 334 26.90 7.57 0.65
N SER A 335 25.63 7.82 0.34
CA SER A 335 24.82 6.96 -0.53
C SER A 335 25.35 6.96 -1.96
N GLU A 336 25.67 8.12 -2.52
CA GLU A 336 26.28 8.25 -3.85
C GLU A 336 27.63 7.52 -3.94
N GLU A 337 28.52 7.69 -2.95
CA GLU A 337 29.80 6.96 -2.93
C GLU A 337 29.59 5.44 -2.91
N LYS A 338 28.64 4.93 -2.11
CA LYS A 338 28.34 3.50 -2.06
C LYS A 338 27.82 2.97 -3.40
N LEU A 339 26.93 3.69 -4.06
CA LEU A 339 26.38 3.33 -5.37
C LEU A 339 27.44 3.39 -6.47
N ARG A 340 28.31 4.39 -6.42
CA ARG A 340 29.46 4.52 -7.31
C ARG A 340 30.43 3.34 -7.14
N THR A 341 30.84 3.04 -5.91
CA THR A 341 31.71 1.89 -5.60
C THR A 341 31.05 0.56 -5.97
N PHE A 342 29.73 0.43 -5.80
CA PHE A 342 28.99 -0.74 -6.25
C PHE A 342 29.04 -0.92 -7.78
N THR A 343 29.07 0.18 -8.54
CA THR A 343 29.18 0.18 -10.00
C THR A 343 30.61 -0.08 -10.49
N GLU A 344 31.63 0.26 -9.69
CA GLU A 344 33.05 0.03 -10.01
C GLU A 344 33.41 -1.45 -10.12
N ARG A 345 32.69 -2.34 -9.43
CA ARG A 345 32.90 -3.78 -9.55
C ARG A 345 32.16 -4.36 -10.76
N LYS A 346 32.75 -5.40 -11.36
CA LYS A 346 32.06 -6.22 -12.37
C LYS A 346 30.98 -7.05 -11.69
N TRP A 347 29.74 -6.93 -12.15
CA TRP A 347 28.61 -7.71 -11.64
C TRP A 347 28.59 -9.09 -12.31
N GLY A 348 28.17 -10.09 -11.55
CA GLY A 348 27.95 -11.45 -12.04
C GLY A 348 26.57 -11.60 -12.64
N ASP A 349 25.72 -12.36 -11.96
CA ASP A 349 24.31 -12.55 -12.28
C ASP A 349 23.48 -11.36 -11.78
N LEU A 350 22.80 -10.64 -12.68
CA LEU A 350 22.08 -9.42 -12.31
C LEU A 350 20.96 -9.67 -11.28
N GLU A 351 20.28 -10.81 -11.39
CA GLU A 351 19.19 -11.19 -10.48
C GLU A 351 19.71 -11.35 -9.05
N GLY A 352 20.76 -12.14 -8.84
CA GLY A 352 21.39 -12.29 -7.53
C GLY A 352 22.00 -10.99 -6.98
N GLU A 353 22.53 -10.13 -7.85
CA GLU A 353 23.10 -8.84 -7.44
C GLU A 353 22.02 -7.86 -6.98
N ILE A 354 20.85 -7.84 -7.64
CA ILE A 354 19.68 -7.07 -7.22
C ILE A 354 19.09 -7.60 -5.91
N GLU A 355 18.89 -8.92 -5.78
CA GLU A 355 18.32 -9.51 -4.57
C GLU A 355 19.19 -9.24 -3.33
N GLY A 356 20.52 -9.26 -3.51
CA GLY A 356 21.50 -8.99 -2.47
C GLY A 356 21.73 -7.50 -2.17
N PHE A 357 21.15 -6.59 -2.96
CA PHE A 357 21.42 -5.16 -2.84
C PHE A 357 20.85 -4.57 -1.54
N TYR A 358 19.61 -4.93 -1.20
CA TYR A 358 18.92 -4.41 -0.02
C TYR A 358 18.99 -5.35 1.17
N LYS A 359 19.28 -4.81 2.37
CA LYS A 359 19.05 -5.53 3.62
C LYS A 359 17.56 -5.60 3.95
N GLU A 360 17.14 -6.66 4.65
CA GLU A 360 15.74 -6.85 5.08
C GLU A 360 15.18 -5.70 5.93
N GLU A 361 16.04 -4.99 6.66
CA GLU A 361 15.66 -3.82 7.46
C GLU A 361 15.32 -2.61 6.58
N GLN A 362 16.06 -2.42 5.48
CA GLN A 362 15.85 -1.31 4.54
C GLN A 362 14.54 -1.51 3.76
N LYS A 363 14.20 -2.74 3.41
CA LYS A 363 12.92 -3.08 2.76
C LYS A 363 11.68 -2.77 3.61
N LYS A 364 11.84 -2.65 4.95
CA LYS A 364 10.71 -2.44 5.89
C LYS A 364 10.58 -0.99 6.37
N ALA A 365 11.60 -0.17 6.20
CA ALA A 365 11.68 1.18 6.75
C ALA A 365 11.55 2.28 5.67
N GLN A 366 11.04 1.94 4.50
CA GLN A 366 10.94 2.84 3.34
C GLN A 366 10.00 4.03 3.62
N SER A 367 10.52 5.25 3.44
CA SER A 367 9.76 6.51 3.43
C SER A 367 9.23 6.85 2.04
N ASP A 368 9.96 6.47 1.00
CA ASP A 368 9.66 6.75 -0.41
C ASP A 368 9.82 5.51 -1.30
N ASP A 369 9.40 5.63 -2.56
CA ASP A 369 9.47 4.58 -3.56
C ASP A 369 10.93 4.30 -3.94
N MET A 370 11.29 3.02 -3.99
CA MET A 370 12.66 2.60 -4.27
C MET A 370 12.70 1.80 -5.57
N CYS A 371 13.33 2.36 -6.59
CA CYS A 371 13.54 1.68 -7.85
C CYS A 371 15.04 1.65 -8.21
N LEU A 372 15.53 0.48 -8.59
CA LEU A 372 16.91 0.24 -9.01
C LEU A 372 16.90 -0.53 -10.33
N ILE A 373 17.60 -0.05 -11.34
CA ILE A 373 17.78 -0.73 -12.62
C ILE A 373 19.25 -1.04 -12.84
N MET A 374 19.55 -2.29 -13.18
CA MET A 374 20.87 -2.74 -13.58
C MET A 374 20.84 -3.17 -15.04
N ILE A 375 21.77 -2.63 -15.83
CA ILE A 375 21.91 -2.96 -17.25
C ILE A 375 23.34 -3.42 -17.50
N GLN A 376 23.51 -4.52 -18.21
CA GLN A 376 24.81 -4.97 -18.70
C GLN A 376 24.77 -5.14 -20.22
N THR A 377 25.76 -4.63 -20.92
CA THR A 377 25.95 -4.89 -22.35
C THR A 377 27.15 -5.81 -22.55
N ASN A 378 27.00 -6.83 -23.37
CA ASN A 378 28.09 -7.73 -23.72
C ASN A 378 28.64 -7.41 -25.11
N ALA A 379 29.95 -7.61 -25.29
CA ALA A 379 30.59 -7.46 -26.59
C ALA A 379 30.02 -8.49 -27.58
N LYS A 380 29.71 -8.00 -28.80
CA LYS A 380 29.47 -8.85 -29.98
C LYS A 380 30.69 -9.65 -30.39
#